data_AF-A0A0P9LY34-F1
#
_entry.id   AF-A0A0P9LY34-F1
#
_cell.length_a   1.000
_cell.length_b   1.000
_cell.length_c   1.000
_cell.angle_alpha   90.00
_cell.angle_beta   90.00
_cell.angle_gamma   90.00
#
_symmetry.space_group_name_H-M   'P 1'
#
loop_
_entity.id
_entity.type
_entity.pdbx_description
1 polymer ?
#
loop_
_entity_poly.entity_id
_entity_poly.type
_entity_poly.pdbx_seq_one_letter_code
_entity_poly.pdbx_strand_id
1 'polypeptide(L)'
;MLEGSEMNRVFSWMRPNDLIWTYWINNYLLGKSPPPFDILYWNNDTTRLPAALHGDLLDFFKHNPLSHPGGLEVCGTPIDLQKVTVDSFSIAGINDHITPWDAVYRSTLLLGGERRFVLSNSGHVQSILNPPGNPKANYVENSTLSSDPRAWYYDAQHHEGSWWPNWLKWIQEHSGAEHETRIELGNASYPPMEAAPGTYVHVR
;
A
#
# COMPACT_ATOMS: atom_id res chain seq x y z
N MET A 1 22.61 -13.14 -1.00
CA MET A 1 21.62 -12.22 -0.39
C MET A 1 21.98 -10.84 -0.87
N LEU A 2 21.01 -10.04 -1.32
CA LEU A 2 21.28 -8.60 -1.44
C LEU A 2 21.35 -8.02 -0.03
N GLU A 3 22.31 -7.16 0.22
CA GLU A 3 22.33 -6.37 1.45
C GLU A 3 21.16 -5.37 1.44
N GLY A 4 20.59 -5.08 2.61
CA GLY A 4 19.54 -4.05 2.73
C GLY A 4 19.99 -2.68 2.22
N SER A 5 21.30 -2.40 2.28
CA SER A 5 21.95 -1.21 1.75
C SER A 5 21.77 -1.08 0.22
N GLU A 6 21.79 -2.18 -0.52
CA GLU A 6 21.62 -2.19 -1.98
C GLU A 6 20.16 -2.02 -2.39
N MET A 7 19.22 -2.60 -1.62
CA MET A 7 17.78 -2.39 -1.82
C MET A 7 17.39 -0.93 -1.55
N ASN A 8 17.96 -0.32 -0.51
CA ASN A 8 17.79 1.11 -0.23
C ASN A 8 18.33 1.98 -1.37
N ARG A 9 19.41 1.60 -2.04
CA ARG A 9 19.95 2.37 -3.18
C ARG A 9 19.02 2.36 -4.38
N VAL A 10 18.36 1.24 -4.68
CA VAL A 10 17.38 1.16 -5.79
C VAL A 10 16.14 2.00 -5.49
N PHE A 11 15.58 1.90 -4.27
CA PHE A 11 14.45 2.74 -3.85
C PHE A 11 14.82 4.23 -3.72
N SER A 12 16.02 4.55 -3.23
CA SER A 12 16.51 5.94 -3.13
C SER A 12 16.83 6.56 -4.50
N TRP A 13 17.23 5.76 -5.49
CA TRP A 13 17.45 6.21 -6.87
C TRP A 13 16.14 6.42 -7.65
N MET A 14 15.00 5.89 -7.17
CA MET A 14 13.70 6.06 -7.81
C MET A 14 12.96 7.36 -7.45
N ARG A 15 13.44 8.19 -6.50
CA ARG A 15 13.43 9.69 -6.57
C ARG A 15 13.78 10.39 -5.23
N PRO A 16 14.60 11.46 -5.24
CA PRO A 16 15.09 12.15 -4.03
C PRO A 16 14.18 13.24 -3.41
N ASN A 17 13.02 13.57 -3.97
CA ASN A 17 12.39 14.85 -3.60
C ASN A 17 11.55 14.83 -2.32
N ASP A 18 10.82 13.76 -2.03
CA ASP A 18 9.83 13.80 -0.93
C ASP A 18 10.40 13.38 0.43
N LEU A 19 11.54 12.69 0.45
CA LEU A 19 12.25 12.28 1.68
C LEU A 19 13.69 12.83 1.78
N ILE A 20 14.34 13.23 0.67
CA ILE A 20 15.75 13.67 0.67
C ILE A 20 15.87 15.20 0.53
N TRP A 21 15.11 15.88 -0.33
CA TRP A 21 15.39 17.29 -0.68
C TRP A 21 15.03 18.34 0.39
N THR A 22 13.88 18.22 1.06
CA THR A 22 13.51 19.11 2.19
C THR A 22 14.41 18.91 3.41
N TYR A 23 14.99 17.72 3.54
CA TYR A 23 15.86 17.30 4.63
C TYR A 23 17.33 17.69 4.37
N TRP A 24 17.81 17.66 3.12
CA TRP A 24 19.16 18.07 2.74
C TRP A 24 19.41 19.56 3.04
N ILE A 25 18.44 20.43 2.75
CA ILE A 25 18.53 21.86 3.05
C ILE A 25 18.53 22.13 4.57
N ASN A 26 17.71 21.42 5.35
CA ASN A 26 17.61 21.66 6.78
C ASN A 26 18.74 21.03 7.62
N ASN A 27 19.31 19.91 7.19
CA ASN A 27 20.26 19.16 8.01
C ASN A 27 21.70 19.31 7.57
N TYR A 28 21.96 19.39 6.26
CA TYR A 28 23.32 19.56 5.77
C TYR A 28 23.79 21.03 5.86
N LEU A 29 22.89 21.99 5.65
CA LEU A 29 23.23 23.43 5.67
C LEU A 29 22.97 24.13 7.01
N LEU A 30 21.99 23.67 7.81
CA LEU A 30 21.57 24.37 9.05
C LEU A 30 21.90 23.64 10.35
N GLY A 31 22.44 22.41 10.30
CA GLY A 31 22.96 21.70 11.47
C GLY A 31 21.94 21.38 12.58
N LYS A 32 20.65 21.32 12.25
CA LYS A 32 19.60 21.01 13.22
C LYS A 32 19.34 19.51 13.27
N SER A 33 19.30 18.93 14.47
CA SER A 33 18.84 17.55 14.63
C SER A 33 17.35 17.47 14.28
N PRO A 34 16.93 16.57 13.38
CA PRO A 34 15.53 16.41 13.05
C PRO A 34 14.75 15.92 14.27
N PRO A 35 13.49 16.34 14.45
CA PRO A 35 12.62 15.72 15.44
C PRO A 35 12.52 14.21 15.14
N PRO A 36 12.38 13.34 16.17
CA PRO A 36 12.17 11.91 15.98
C PRO A 36 10.86 11.72 15.21
N PHE A 37 10.99 11.46 13.91
CA PHE A 37 9.87 11.25 13.00
C PHE A 37 9.72 9.73 12.87
N ASP A 38 8.61 9.21 13.38
CA ASP A 38 8.22 7.80 13.36
C ASP A 38 8.37 7.16 11.96
N ILE A 39 7.93 7.86 10.92
CA ILE A 39 8.03 7.40 9.53
C ILE A 39 9.50 7.28 9.08
N LEU A 40 10.38 8.18 9.53
CA LEU A 40 11.81 8.07 9.19
C LEU A 40 12.48 6.93 9.93
N TYR A 41 12.06 6.64 11.17
CA TYR A 41 12.56 5.46 11.89
C TYR A 41 12.15 4.18 11.14
N TRP A 42 10.86 4.06 10.77
CA TRP A 42 10.35 2.95 9.97
C TRP A 42 11.07 2.81 8.62
N ASN A 43 11.27 3.92 7.90
CA ASN A 43 11.89 3.89 6.57
C ASN A 43 13.37 3.47 6.61
N ASN A 44 14.07 3.75 7.70
CA ASN A 44 15.47 3.34 7.88
C ASN A 44 15.63 1.91 8.40
N ASP A 45 14.54 1.27 8.85
CA ASP A 45 14.55 -0.12 9.34
C ASP A 45 14.41 -1.10 8.16
N THR A 46 15.51 -1.33 7.47
CA THR A 46 15.53 -2.11 6.22
C THR A 46 15.44 -3.61 6.45
N THR A 47 14.80 -4.32 5.52
CA THR A 47 14.79 -5.79 5.48
C THR A 47 15.64 -6.33 4.33
N ARG A 48 16.07 -7.59 4.43
CA ARG A 48 16.82 -8.29 3.37
C ARG A 48 15.86 -9.12 2.51
N LEU A 49 16.10 -9.16 1.21
CA LEU A 49 15.34 -9.96 0.25
C LEU A 49 16.21 -11.10 -0.32
N PRO A 50 15.70 -12.35 -0.42
CA PRO A 50 16.37 -13.40 -1.17
C PRO A 50 16.66 -12.96 -2.61
N ALA A 51 17.84 -13.31 -3.13
CA ALA A 51 18.28 -12.81 -4.44
C ALA A 51 17.39 -13.27 -5.59
N ALA A 52 16.84 -14.49 -5.53
CA ALA A 52 15.90 -15.00 -6.52
C ALA A 52 14.62 -14.15 -6.55
N LEU A 53 14.01 -13.90 -5.39
CA LEU A 53 12.82 -13.06 -5.27
C LEU A 53 13.06 -11.61 -5.75
N HIS A 54 14.25 -11.07 -5.50
CA HIS A 54 14.62 -9.77 -6.07
C HIS A 54 14.71 -9.80 -7.59
N GLY A 55 15.31 -10.85 -8.16
CA GLY A 55 15.34 -11.07 -9.62
C GLY A 55 13.94 -11.13 -10.21
N ASP A 56 13.05 -11.92 -9.61
CA ASP A 56 11.65 -12.04 -10.02
C ASP A 56 10.93 -10.69 -9.98
N LEU A 57 11.19 -9.86 -8.95
CA LEU A 57 10.63 -8.51 -8.84
C LEU A 57 11.12 -7.59 -9.96
N LEU A 58 12.41 -7.66 -10.34
CA LEU A 58 12.94 -6.88 -11.47
C LEU A 58 12.28 -7.30 -12.78
N ASP A 59 12.12 -8.60 -13.01
CA ASP A 59 11.42 -9.12 -14.19
C ASP A 59 9.94 -8.71 -14.17
N PHE A 60 9.32 -8.64 -13.00
CA PHE A 60 7.96 -8.15 -12.83
C PHE A 60 7.82 -6.70 -13.31
N PHE A 61 8.72 -5.80 -12.92
CA PHE A 61 8.72 -4.41 -13.38
C PHE A 61 8.99 -4.28 -14.88
N LYS A 62 9.87 -5.13 -15.41
CA LYS A 62 10.25 -5.10 -16.82
C LYS A 62 9.15 -5.62 -17.74
N HIS A 63 8.49 -6.71 -17.36
CA HIS A 63 7.56 -7.43 -18.20
C HIS A 63 6.09 -7.11 -17.91
N ASN A 64 5.78 -6.51 -16.76
CA ASN A 64 4.43 -6.21 -16.29
C ASN A 64 3.45 -7.37 -16.54
N PRO A 65 3.77 -8.59 -16.08
CA PRO A 65 3.14 -9.82 -16.56
C PRO A 65 1.67 -9.95 -16.11
N LEU A 66 1.26 -9.26 -15.05
CA LEU A 66 -0.12 -9.33 -14.55
C LEU A 66 -1.13 -8.54 -15.39
N SER A 67 -0.67 -7.73 -16.34
CA SER A 67 -1.55 -6.93 -17.22
C SER A 67 -2.37 -7.79 -18.19
N HIS A 68 -2.02 -9.06 -18.38
CA HIS A 68 -2.71 -9.99 -19.25
C HIS A 68 -2.71 -11.41 -18.65
N PRO A 69 -3.77 -12.20 -18.87
CA PRO A 69 -3.84 -13.57 -18.38
C PRO A 69 -2.68 -14.44 -18.86
N GLY A 70 -2.10 -15.23 -17.95
CA GLY A 70 -1.03 -16.17 -18.25
C GLY A 70 0.36 -15.56 -18.44
N GLY A 71 0.53 -14.25 -18.22
CA GLY A 71 1.85 -13.60 -18.31
C GLY A 71 2.83 -13.99 -17.21
N LEU A 72 2.33 -14.59 -16.11
CA LEU A 72 3.11 -15.12 -14.99
C LEU A 72 2.58 -16.51 -14.62
N GLU A 73 3.46 -17.42 -14.23
CA GLU A 73 3.12 -18.69 -13.60
C GLU A 73 3.72 -18.73 -12.19
N VAL A 74 2.92 -19.08 -11.19
CA VAL A 74 3.39 -19.25 -9.80
C VAL A 74 2.95 -20.63 -9.33
N CYS A 75 3.91 -21.42 -8.83
CA CYS A 75 3.66 -22.79 -8.34
C CYS A 75 2.90 -23.67 -9.36
N GLY A 76 3.25 -23.58 -10.65
CA GLY A 76 2.58 -24.34 -11.72
C GLY A 76 1.20 -23.80 -12.13
N THR A 77 0.80 -22.64 -11.61
CA THR A 77 -0.51 -22.03 -11.89
C THR A 77 -0.34 -20.75 -12.70
N PRO A 78 -0.85 -20.69 -13.95
CA PRO A 78 -0.85 -19.46 -14.72
C PRO A 78 -1.79 -18.43 -14.08
N ILE A 79 -1.29 -17.22 -13.88
CA ILE A 79 -1.98 -16.16 -13.17
C ILE A 79 -2.90 -15.39 -14.11
N ASP A 80 -4.15 -15.23 -13.68
CA ASP A 80 -5.17 -14.41 -14.34
C ASP A 80 -5.94 -13.66 -13.25
N LEU A 81 -5.75 -12.35 -13.19
CA LEU A 81 -6.36 -11.50 -12.16
C LEU A 81 -7.89 -11.43 -12.29
N GLN A 82 -8.46 -11.71 -13.47
CA GLN A 82 -9.92 -11.75 -13.65
C GLN A 82 -10.56 -12.92 -12.90
N LYS A 83 -9.77 -13.96 -12.55
CA LYS A 83 -10.27 -15.09 -11.74
C LYS A 83 -10.35 -14.75 -10.25
N VAL A 84 -9.82 -13.61 -9.82
CA VAL A 84 -10.01 -13.09 -8.46
C VAL A 84 -11.37 -12.39 -8.42
N THR A 85 -12.41 -13.17 -8.08
CA THR A 85 -13.81 -12.71 -8.07
C THR A 85 -14.27 -12.21 -6.70
N VAL A 86 -13.38 -12.13 -5.71
CA VAL A 86 -13.69 -11.51 -4.42
C VAL A 86 -13.79 -10.01 -4.58
N ASP A 87 -14.68 -9.40 -3.81
CA ASP A 87 -14.86 -7.96 -3.81
C ASP A 87 -13.60 -7.26 -3.31
N SER A 88 -13.25 -6.15 -3.93
CA SER A 88 -11.97 -5.49 -3.76
C SER A 88 -12.12 -4.00 -3.49
N PHE A 89 -11.29 -3.49 -2.56
CA PHE A 89 -11.22 -2.09 -2.20
C PHE A 89 -9.78 -1.61 -2.42
N SER A 90 -9.57 -0.79 -3.44
CA SER A 90 -8.27 -0.23 -3.81
C SER A 90 -8.17 1.21 -3.35
N ILE A 91 -7.01 1.58 -2.80
CA ILE A 91 -6.69 2.94 -2.34
C ILE A 91 -5.42 3.43 -3.01
N ALA A 92 -5.39 4.69 -3.41
CA ALA A 92 -4.19 5.38 -3.87
C ALA A 92 -4.10 6.80 -3.29
N GLY A 93 -2.89 7.38 -3.30
CA GLY A 93 -2.67 8.79 -2.97
C GLY A 93 -2.62 9.66 -4.22
N ILE A 94 -3.35 10.78 -4.25
CA ILE A 94 -3.40 11.68 -5.42
C ILE A 94 -2.03 12.26 -5.78
N ASN A 95 -1.17 12.50 -4.78
CA ASN A 95 0.19 13.01 -4.94
C ASN A 95 1.23 11.91 -4.67
N ASP A 96 0.85 10.64 -4.79
CA ASP A 96 1.78 9.52 -4.64
C ASP A 96 2.68 9.40 -5.88
N HIS A 97 3.95 9.71 -5.69
CA HIS A 97 4.97 9.61 -6.74
C HIS A 97 5.67 8.24 -6.79
N ILE A 98 5.49 7.38 -5.80
CA ILE A 98 6.04 6.02 -5.74
C ILE A 98 5.12 5.08 -6.51
N THR A 99 3.83 5.13 -6.21
CA THR A 99 2.78 4.40 -6.91
C THR A 99 1.76 5.38 -7.51
N PRO A 100 2.00 5.87 -8.74
CA PRO A 100 1.07 6.79 -9.40
C PRO A 100 -0.35 6.24 -9.40
N TRP A 101 -1.30 7.04 -8.94
CA TRP A 101 -2.67 6.57 -8.69
C TRP A 101 -3.37 6.07 -9.94
N ASP A 102 -3.02 6.56 -11.11
CA ASP A 102 -3.56 6.09 -12.40
C ASP A 102 -3.09 4.67 -12.72
N ALA A 103 -1.89 4.28 -12.29
CA ALA A 103 -1.40 2.91 -12.38
C ALA A 103 -2.12 1.99 -11.40
N VAL A 104 -2.32 2.44 -10.15
CA VAL A 104 -3.11 1.70 -9.16
C VAL A 104 -4.54 1.50 -9.64
N TYR A 105 -5.15 2.55 -10.21
CA TYR A 105 -6.48 2.51 -10.80
C TYR A 105 -6.60 1.44 -11.90
N ARG A 106 -5.63 1.40 -12.82
CA ARG A 106 -5.59 0.36 -13.87
C ARG A 106 -5.50 -1.04 -13.27
N SER A 107 -4.74 -1.22 -12.19
CA SER A 107 -4.66 -2.51 -11.49
C SER A 107 -6.01 -2.94 -10.90
N THR A 108 -6.80 -1.99 -10.37
CA THR A 108 -8.17 -2.28 -9.88
C THR A 108 -9.05 -2.85 -10.99
N LEU A 109 -8.91 -2.36 -12.23
CA LEU A 109 -9.71 -2.84 -13.37
C LEU A 109 -9.39 -4.29 -13.78
N LEU A 110 -8.24 -4.85 -13.37
CA LEU A 110 -7.82 -6.21 -13.73
C LEU A 110 -8.53 -7.31 -12.91
N LEU A 111 -9.15 -6.96 -11.78
CA LEU A 111 -9.84 -7.92 -10.90
C LEU A 111 -11.26 -8.22 -11.41
N GLY A 112 -11.76 -9.43 -11.12
CA GLY A 112 -13.06 -9.91 -11.62
C GLY A 112 -14.27 -9.69 -10.71
N GLY A 113 -14.06 -9.40 -9.41
CA GLY A 113 -15.13 -9.15 -8.44
C GLY A 113 -15.72 -7.74 -8.52
N GLU A 114 -16.59 -7.39 -7.56
CA GLU A 114 -16.97 -5.99 -7.39
C GLU A 114 -15.73 -5.19 -6.97
N ARG A 115 -15.58 -4.02 -7.57
CA ARG A 115 -14.35 -3.22 -7.44
C ARG A 115 -14.72 -1.83 -6.97
N ARG A 116 -14.05 -1.40 -5.92
CA ARG A 116 -14.12 -0.04 -5.41
C ARG A 116 -12.73 0.58 -5.47
N PHE A 117 -12.67 1.82 -5.94
CA PHE A 117 -11.46 2.62 -5.95
C PHE A 117 -11.70 3.90 -5.17
N VAL A 118 -10.78 4.22 -4.27
CA VAL A 118 -10.76 5.47 -3.52
C VAL A 118 -9.42 6.15 -3.76
N LEU A 119 -9.46 7.46 -3.91
CA LEU A 119 -8.27 8.28 -4.09
C LEU A 119 -8.18 9.26 -2.90
N SER A 120 -7.28 8.97 -1.96
CA SER A 120 -7.03 9.86 -0.83
C SER A 120 -6.14 11.02 -1.24
N ASN A 121 -6.34 12.15 -0.58
CA ASN A 121 -5.41 13.24 -0.68
C ASN A 121 -4.05 12.91 -0.03
N SER A 122 -3.04 13.69 -0.40
CA SER A 122 -1.64 13.55 0.04
C SER A 122 -0.78 12.53 -0.74
N GLY A 123 0.49 12.41 -0.34
CA GLY A 123 1.48 11.50 -0.92
C GLY A 123 1.53 10.15 -0.21
N HIS A 124 2.41 9.25 -0.69
CA HIS A 124 2.42 7.81 -0.40
C HIS A 124 2.02 7.39 1.03
N VAL A 125 2.77 7.82 2.05
CA VAL A 125 2.51 7.39 3.43
C VAL A 125 1.31 8.13 4.01
N GLN A 126 1.20 9.44 3.76
CA GLN A 126 0.15 10.28 4.34
C GLN A 126 -1.24 10.01 3.74
N SER A 127 -1.33 9.48 2.52
CA SER A 127 -2.60 9.04 1.93
C SER A 127 -3.13 7.76 2.54
N ILE A 128 -2.23 6.90 3.05
CA ILE A 128 -2.59 5.62 3.67
C ILE A 128 -2.81 5.78 5.17
N LEU A 129 -1.84 6.39 5.87
CA LEU A 129 -1.90 6.70 7.30
C LEU A 129 -2.64 8.01 7.55
N ASN A 130 -3.95 7.99 7.34
CA ASN A 130 -4.80 9.16 7.48
C ASN A 130 -5.95 8.88 8.46
N PRO A 131 -5.71 8.90 9.78
CA PRO A 131 -6.73 8.57 10.77
C PRO A 131 -7.89 9.58 10.78
N PRO A 132 -9.11 9.16 11.20
CA PRO A 132 -10.23 10.06 11.43
C PRO A 132 -9.85 11.21 12.38
N GLY A 133 -10.37 12.41 12.13
CA GLY A 133 -10.09 13.61 12.91
C GLY A 133 -8.98 14.52 12.34
N ASN A 134 -8.28 14.09 11.28
CA ASN A 134 -7.39 14.98 10.54
C ASN A 134 -8.21 16.00 9.72
N PRO A 135 -8.13 17.31 10.03
CA PRO A 135 -8.94 18.34 9.36
C PRO A 135 -8.51 18.61 7.91
N LYS A 136 -7.34 18.10 7.51
CA LYS A 136 -6.84 18.21 6.14
C LYS A 136 -7.14 16.96 5.31
N ALA A 137 -7.72 15.92 5.90
CA ALA A 137 -8.03 14.69 5.18
C ALA A 137 -9.21 14.91 4.23
N ASN A 138 -9.09 14.43 3.00
CA ASN A 138 -10.20 14.27 2.09
C ASN A 138 -9.88 13.15 1.10
N TYR A 139 -10.90 12.61 0.46
CA TYR A 139 -10.75 11.61 -0.59
C TYR A 139 -11.81 11.83 -1.67
N VAL A 140 -11.59 11.23 -2.84
CA VAL A 140 -12.59 11.15 -3.88
C VAL A 140 -12.95 9.71 -4.19
N GLU A 141 -14.22 9.48 -4.52
CA GLU A 141 -14.71 8.20 -4.99
C GLU A 141 -15.76 8.38 -6.09
N ASN A 142 -15.92 7.34 -6.90
CA ASN A 142 -16.95 7.28 -7.93
C ASN A 142 -17.39 5.82 -8.06
N SER A 143 -18.71 5.61 -8.13
CA SER A 143 -19.32 4.29 -8.20
C SER A 143 -19.05 3.58 -9.54
N THR A 144 -18.78 4.34 -10.61
CA THR A 144 -18.55 3.77 -11.95
C THR A 144 -17.09 3.81 -12.31
N LEU A 145 -16.46 2.64 -12.43
CA LEU A 145 -15.08 2.52 -12.88
C LEU A 145 -14.99 2.61 -14.41
N SER A 146 -14.62 3.79 -14.91
CA SER A 146 -14.30 4.02 -16.32
C SER A 146 -13.00 3.32 -16.73
N SER A 147 -12.79 3.11 -18.03
CA SER A 147 -11.48 2.68 -18.54
C SER A 147 -10.43 3.80 -18.51
N ASP A 148 -10.86 5.07 -18.46
CA ASP A 148 -9.98 6.23 -18.33
C ASP A 148 -9.98 6.74 -16.87
N PRO A 149 -8.85 6.65 -16.14
CA PRO A 149 -8.74 7.15 -14.77
C PRO A 149 -9.06 8.65 -14.65
N ARG A 150 -8.78 9.46 -15.68
CA ARG A 150 -9.05 10.90 -15.65
C ARG A 150 -10.53 11.21 -15.79
N ALA A 151 -11.24 10.46 -16.63
CA ALA A 151 -12.70 10.54 -16.73
C ALA A 151 -13.34 10.11 -15.39
N TRP A 152 -12.85 9.03 -14.79
CA TRP A 152 -13.29 8.60 -13.45
C TRP A 152 -13.13 9.71 -12.40
N TYR A 153 -11.97 10.38 -12.39
CA TYR A 153 -11.67 11.47 -11.46
C TYR A 153 -12.53 12.72 -11.72
N TYR A 154 -12.77 13.07 -12.99
CA TYR A 154 -13.60 14.21 -13.36
C TYR A 154 -15.03 14.08 -12.82
N ASP A 155 -15.59 12.87 -12.87
CA ASP A 155 -16.94 12.57 -12.38
C ASP A 155 -16.97 12.17 -10.88
N ALA A 156 -15.82 12.20 -10.19
CA ALA A 156 -15.72 11.74 -8.82
C ALA A 156 -16.33 12.72 -7.81
N GLN A 157 -16.90 12.16 -6.75
CA GLN A 157 -17.44 12.91 -5.63
C GLN A 157 -16.34 13.17 -4.61
N HIS A 158 -16.28 14.39 -4.11
CA HIS A 158 -15.35 14.79 -3.05
C HIS A 158 -15.97 14.55 -1.68
N HIS A 159 -15.20 13.92 -0.80
CA HIS A 159 -15.57 13.63 0.58
C HIS A 159 -14.54 14.21 1.53
N GLU A 160 -14.99 15.03 2.46
CA GLU A 160 -14.16 15.53 3.56
C GLU A 160 -13.92 14.45 4.61
N GLY A 161 -12.73 14.46 5.20
CA GLY A 161 -12.30 13.51 6.21
C GLY A 161 -11.52 12.30 5.67
N SER A 162 -11.23 11.38 6.58
CA SER A 162 -10.49 10.15 6.26
C SER A 162 -11.36 9.17 5.46
N TRP A 163 -10.73 8.38 4.58
CA TRP A 163 -11.36 7.25 3.91
C TRP A 163 -11.56 6.02 4.83
N TRP A 164 -10.91 5.97 6.00
CA TRP A 164 -10.96 4.83 6.92
C TRP A 164 -12.38 4.46 7.38
N PRO A 165 -13.28 5.41 7.75
CA PRO A 165 -14.66 5.07 8.11
C PRO A 165 -15.45 4.47 6.95
N ASN A 166 -15.16 4.91 5.72
CA ASN A 166 -15.78 4.37 4.51
C ASN A 166 -15.32 2.93 4.24
N TRP A 167 -14.02 2.66 4.37
CA TRP A 167 -13.49 1.31 4.31
C TRP A 167 -13.99 0.42 5.44
N LEU A 168 -14.07 0.93 6.67
CA LEU A 168 -14.59 0.19 7.82
C LEU A 168 -16.04 -0.25 7.59
N LYS A 169 -16.89 0.65 7.09
CA LYS A 169 -18.26 0.30 6.70
C LYS A 169 -18.27 -0.81 5.65
N TRP A 170 -17.47 -0.65 4.59
CA TRP A 170 -17.38 -1.63 3.51
C TRP A 170 -16.92 -3.00 4.03
N ILE A 171 -15.84 -3.08 4.81
CA ILE A 171 -15.35 -4.38 5.32
C ILE A 171 -16.33 -5.02 6.31
N GLN A 172 -17.07 -4.23 7.10
CA GLN A 172 -18.11 -4.75 8.01
C GLN A 172 -19.25 -5.43 7.24
N GLU A 173 -19.68 -4.85 6.12
CA GLU A 173 -20.68 -5.47 5.22
C GLU A 173 -20.21 -6.82 4.66
N HIS A 174 -18.89 -7.05 4.59
CA HIS A 174 -18.27 -8.30 4.12
C HIS A 174 -17.77 -9.21 5.26
N SER A 175 -17.97 -8.84 6.53
CA SER A 175 -17.43 -9.57 7.70
C SER A 175 -18.41 -10.58 8.31
N GLY A 176 -19.61 -10.72 7.75
CA GLY A 176 -20.64 -11.62 8.26
C GLY A 176 -21.33 -11.09 9.53
N ALA A 177 -21.94 -12.00 10.28
CA ALA A 177 -22.68 -11.64 11.49
C ALA A 177 -21.73 -11.31 12.66
N GLU A 178 -22.17 -10.39 13.52
CA GLU A 178 -21.47 -10.12 14.77
C GLU A 178 -21.62 -11.31 15.74
N HIS A 179 -20.55 -11.58 16.48
CA HIS A 179 -20.49 -12.63 17.49
C HIS A 179 -19.86 -12.08 18.77
N GLU A 180 -20.13 -12.73 19.90
CA GLU A 180 -19.45 -12.42 21.15
C GLU A 180 -17.93 -12.52 20.98
N THR A 181 -17.23 -11.52 21.52
CA THR A 181 -15.77 -11.45 21.44
C THR A 181 -15.14 -12.64 22.17
N ARG A 182 -14.30 -13.39 21.46
CA ARG A 182 -13.48 -14.45 22.07
C ARG A 182 -12.25 -13.80 22.71
N ILE A 183 -12.14 -13.92 24.03
CA ILE A 183 -11.03 -13.35 24.81
C ILE A 183 -9.77 -14.24 24.71
N GLU A 184 -9.97 -15.55 24.53
CA GLU A 184 -8.87 -16.50 24.36
C GLU A 184 -8.14 -16.28 23.03
N LEU A 185 -6.83 -16.09 23.11
CA LEU A 185 -5.97 -15.99 21.93
C LEU A 185 -5.62 -17.40 21.41
N GLY A 186 -5.57 -17.55 20.08
CA GLY A 186 -5.19 -18.82 19.45
C GLY A 186 -6.24 -19.93 19.61
N ASN A 187 -5.80 -21.18 19.46
CA ASN A 187 -6.61 -22.38 19.70
C ASN A 187 -5.69 -23.59 19.98
N ALA A 188 -6.26 -24.78 20.19
CA ALA A 188 -5.49 -25.99 20.51
C ALA A 188 -4.45 -26.39 19.43
N SER A 189 -4.69 -26.08 18.15
CA SER A 189 -3.75 -26.32 17.06
C SER A 189 -2.71 -25.20 16.92
N TYR A 190 -3.05 -23.98 17.35
CA TYR A 190 -2.23 -22.78 17.27
C TYR A 190 -2.25 -22.03 18.62
N PRO A 191 -1.56 -22.55 19.65
CA PRO A 191 -1.53 -21.90 20.95
C PRO A 191 -0.81 -20.54 20.85
N PRO A 192 -1.16 -19.55 21.70
CA PRO A 192 -0.41 -18.31 21.81
C PRO A 192 1.07 -18.57 22.04
N MET A 193 1.92 -17.82 21.36
CA MET A 193 3.36 -17.84 21.57
C MET A 193 3.79 -16.57 22.32
N GLU A 194 4.75 -15.83 21.77
CA GLU A 194 5.20 -14.55 22.30
C GLU A 194 4.16 -13.43 22.12
N ALA A 195 4.20 -12.45 23.03
CA ALA A 195 3.38 -11.25 22.90
C ALA A 195 3.79 -10.45 21.65
N ALA A 196 2.81 -9.83 20.98
CA ALA A 196 3.08 -8.87 19.91
C ALA A 196 3.99 -7.73 20.43
N PRO A 197 4.95 -7.24 19.63
CA PRO A 197 5.10 -7.43 18.18
C PRO A 197 5.93 -8.66 17.76
N GLY A 198 6.33 -9.52 18.71
CA GLY A 198 7.12 -10.72 18.46
C GLY A 198 8.61 -10.44 18.20
N THR A 199 9.35 -11.47 17.78
CA THR A 199 10.82 -11.41 17.65
C THR A 199 11.32 -10.97 16.27
N TYR A 200 10.61 -11.31 15.20
CA TYR A 200 11.12 -11.11 13.84
C TYR A 200 11.29 -9.63 13.46
N VAL A 201 10.44 -8.75 14.00
CA VAL A 201 10.51 -7.30 13.79
C VAL A 201 11.76 -6.67 14.42
N HIS A 202 12.45 -7.37 15.33
CA HIS A 202 13.66 -6.88 15.99
C HIS A 202 14.96 -7.33 15.32
N VAL A 203 14.88 -8.14 14.26
CA VAL A 203 16.04 -8.65 13.52
C VAL A 203 16.62 -7.53 12.66
N ARG A 204 17.95 -7.42 12.66
CA ARG A 204 18.73 -6.46 11.84
C ARG A 204 19.58 -7.18 10.78
#